data_AF-A0A934X984-F1
#
_entry.id   AF-A0A934X984-F1
#
_cell.length_a   1.000
_cell.length_b   1.000
_cell.length_c   1.000
_cell.angle_alpha   90.00
_cell.angle_beta   90.00
_cell.angle_gamma   90.00
#
_symmetry.space_group_name_H-M   'P 1'
#
loop_
_entity.id
_entity.type
_entity.pdbx_description
1 polymer ?
#
loop_
_entity_poly.entity_id
_entity_poly.type
_entity_poly.pdbx_seq_one_letter_code
_entity_poly.pdbx_strand_id
1 'polypeptide(L)' 'MLPHTLSLGPEVWRVLDKCHNTRNLSEYEGLMEVDERLVTDLIVATQAVVDAIGQLPR' A
#
# COMPACT_ATOMS: atom_id res chain seq x y z
N MET A 1 -4.74 -5.15 -10.20
CA MET A 1 -5.50 -6.11 -9.37
C MET A 1 -6.65 -5.33 -8.74
N LEU A 2 -7.90 -5.70 -9.01
CA LEU A 2 -9.07 -4.93 -8.58
C LEU A 2 -9.31 -5.15 -7.07
N PRO A 3 -9.79 -4.15 -6.31
CA PRO A 3 -10.06 -4.22 -4.86
C PRO A 3 -10.86 -5.45 -4.39
N HIS A 4 -11.64 -6.03 -5.31
CA HIS A 4 -12.56 -7.13 -5.06
C HIS A 4 -11.90 -8.50 -4.95
N THR A 5 -10.63 -8.68 -5.35
CA THR A 5 -9.97 -9.99 -5.28
C THR A 5 -9.63 -10.39 -3.84
N LEU A 6 -9.28 -9.43 -2.99
CA LEU A 6 -8.84 -9.69 -1.61
C LEU A 6 -9.88 -9.27 -0.55
N SER A 7 -11.03 -8.72 -0.97
CA SER A 7 -12.08 -8.21 -0.08
C SER A 7 -11.58 -7.22 1.01
N LEU A 8 -10.49 -6.52 0.72
CA LEU A 8 -9.91 -5.50 1.60
C LEU A 8 -10.59 -4.14 1.37
N GLY A 9 -10.74 -3.36 2.45
CA GLY A 9 -11.36 -2.04 2.40
C GLY A 9 -10.55 -1.01 1.61
N PRO A 10 -11.19 0.10 1.17
CA PRO A 10 -10.56 1.13 0.36
C PRO A 10 -9.38 1.83 1.05
N GLU A 11 -9.32 1.80 2.38
CA GLU A 11 -8.21 2.35 3.17
C GLU A 11 -6.86 1.70 2.84
N VAL A 12 -6.81 0.37 2.67
CA VAL A 12 -5.57 -0.35 2.32
C VAL A 12 -5.05 0.14 0.97
N TRP A 13 -5.94 0.21 -0.03
CA TRP A 13 -5.57 0.61 -1.39
C TRP A 13 -5.13 2.06 -1.48
N ARG A 14 -5.74 2.96 -0.70
CA ARG A 14 -5.34 4.38 -0.63
C ARG A 14 -3.93 4.54 -0.09
N VAL A 15 -3.56 3.77 0.94
CA VAL A 15 -2.20 3.80 1.49
C VAL A 15 -1.19 3.32 0.45
N LEU A 16 -1.46 2.21 -0.23
CA LEU A 16 -0.58 1.67 -1.27
C LEU A 16 -0.43 2.65 -2.44
N ASP A 17 -1.51 3.25 -2.91
CA ASP A 17 -1.50 4.26 -3.98
C ASP A 17 -0.73 5.52 -3.57
N LYS A 18 -0.93 6.01 -2.35
CA LYS A 18 -0.17 7.16 -1.82
C LYS A 18 1.33 6.85 -1.77
N CYS A 19 1.71 5.68 -1.27
CA CYS A 19 3.12 5.28 -1.20
C CYS A 19 3.74 5.11 -2.59
N HIS A 20 2.98 4.56 -3.54
CA HIS A 20 3.41 4.48 -4.94
C HIS A 20 3.69 5.86 -5.54
N ASN A 21 2.76 6.80 -5.37
CA ASN A 21 2.92 8.18 -5.84
C ASN A 21 4.11 8.89 -5.15
N THR A 22 4.26 8.75 -3.83
CA THR A 22 5.39 9.33 -3.08
C THR A 22 6.73 8.79 -3.58
N ARG A 23 6.85 7.48 -3.82
CA ARG A 23 8.06 6.87 -4.38
C ARG A 23 8.35 7.40 -5.78
N ASN A 24 7.32 7.53 -6.63
CA ASN A 24 7.49 8.09 -7.96
C ASN A 24 7.98 9.54 -7.91
N LEU A 25 7.40 10.39 -7.07
CA LEU A 25 7.84 11.77 -6.90
C LEU A 25 9.29 11.84 -6.40
N SER A 26 9.67 10.98 -5.46
CA SER A 26 11.05 10.93 -4.96
C SER A 26 12.06 10.53 -6.03
N GLU A 27 11.71 9.58 -6.91
CA GLU A 27 12.64 9.09 -7.93
C GLU A 27 12.68 9.94 -9.19
N TYR A 28 11.53 10.43 -9.63
CA TYR A 28 11.40 11.16 -10.89
C TYR A 28 11.54 12.67 -10.72
N GLU A 29 11.11 13.22 -9.58
CA GLU A 29 11.11 14.67 -9.32
C GLU A 29 12.07 15.08 -8.20
N GLY A 30 12.73 14.11 -7.53
CA GLY A 30 13.64 14.36 -6.41
C GLY A 30 12.95 14.84 -5.12
N LEU A 31 11.61 14.78 -5.05
CA LEU A 31 10.83 15.22 -3.91
C LEU A 31 10.63 14.08 -2.90
N MET A 32 11.41 14.11 -1.81
CA MET A 32 11.35 13.10 -0.75
C MET A 32 10.43 13.55 0.40
N GLU A 33 9.13 13.31 0.23
CA GLU A 33 8.10 13.52 1.28
C GLU A 33 7.69 12.20 1.92
N VAL A 34 8.55 11.67 2.78
CA VAL A 34 8.30 10.45 3.55
C VAL A 34 8.37 10.78 5.05
N ASP A 35 7.34 10.38 5.78
CA ASP A 35 7.31 10.47 7.24
C ASP A 35 7.09 9.09 7.88
N GLU A 36 7.32 9.01 9.19
CA GLU A 36 7.19 7.76 9.95
C GLU A 36 5.78 7.19 9.93
N ARG A 37 4.76 8.06 9.86
CA ARG A 37 3.36 7.65 9.82
C ARG A 37 3.06 6.93 8.51
N LEU A 38 3.50 7.48 7.38
CA LEU A 38 3.35 6.90 6.06
C LEU A 38 4.00 5.51 5.99
N VAL A 39 5.21 5.37 6.53
CA VAL A 39 5.91 4.07 6.57
C VAL A 39 5.17 3.08 7.47
N THR A 40 4.69 3.51 8.63
CA THR A 40 3.89 2.66 9.53
C THR A 40 2.61 2.18 8.86
N ASP A 41 1.87 3.09 8.21
CA ASP A 41 0.63 2.75 7.51
C ASP A 41 0.90 1.82 6.33
N LEU A 42 2.02 1.99 5.60
CA LEU A 42 2.44 1.09 4.52
C LEU A 42 2.71 -0.34 5.02
N ILE A 43 3.38 -0.48 6.16
CA ILE A 43 3.64 -1.80 6.76
C ILE A 43 2.31 -2.48 7.12
N VAL A 44 1.38 -1.75 7.75
CA VAL A 44 0.06 -2.28 8.09
C VAL A 44 -0.74 -2.69 6.84
N ALA A 45 -0.76 -1.83 5.82
CA ALA A 45 -1.48 -2.10 4.57
C ALA A 45 -0.91 -3.31 3.82
N THR A 46 0.42 -3.46 3.78
CA THR A 46 1.07 -4.61 3.13
C THR A 46 0.85 -5.90 3.91
N GLN A 47 0.86 -5.87 5.24
CA GLN A 47 0.53 -7.04 6.06
C GLN A 47 -0.91 -7.51 5.80
N ALA A 48 -1.88 -6.59 5.71
CA ALA A 48 -3.27 -6.94 5.38
C ALA A 48 -3.40 -7.63 4.01
N VAL A 49 -2.61 -7.20 3.02
CA VAL A 49 -2.54 -7.85 1.69
C VAL A 49 -1.94 -9.25 1.79
N VAL A 50 -0.83 -9.41 2.52
CA VAL A 50 -0.18 -10.72 2.73
C VAL A 50 -1.14 -11.70 3.40
N ASP A 51 -1.82 -11.26 4.45
CA ASP A 51 -2.77 -12.09 5.19
C ASP A 51 -3.94 -12.51 4.29
N ALA A 52 -4.51 -11.57 3.51
CA ALA A 52 -5.60 -11.88 2.58
C ALA A 52 -5.18 -12.85 1.47
N ILE A 53 -3.97 -12.72 0.93
CA ILE A 53 -3.42 -13.68 -0.04
C ILE A 53 -3.25 -15.07 0.60
N GLY A 54 -2.80 -15.13 1.84
CA GLY A 54 -2.65 -16.38 2.58
C GLY A 54 -3.95 -17.15 2.81
N GLN A 55 -5.11 -16.49 2.70
CA GLN A 55 -6.44 -17.10 2.81
C GLN A 55 -7.00 -17.60 1.47
N LEU A 56 -6.33 -17.34 0.35
CA LEU A 56 -6.80 -17.81 -0.96
C LEU A 56 -6.62 -19.34 -1.08
N PRO A 57 -7.58 -20.06 -1.69
CA PRO A 57 -7.43 -21.48 -1.97
C PRO A 57 -6.26 -21.72 -2.94
N ARG A 58 -5.55 -22.84 -2.74
CA ARG A 58 -4.42 -23.28 -3.58
C ARG A 58 -4.88 -23.99 -4.85
#